data_AF-A0A968HGM3-F1
#
_entry.id   AF-A0A968HGM3-F1
#
_cell.length_a   1.000
_cell.length_b   1.000
_cell.length_c   1.000
_cell.angle_alpha   90.00
_cell.angle_beta   90.00
_cell.angle_gamma   90.00
#
_symmetry.space_group_name_H-M   'P 1'
#
loop_
_entity.id
_entity.type
_entity.pdbx_description
1 polymer ?
#
loop_
_entity_poly.entity_id
_entity_poly.type
_entity_poly.pdbx_seq_one_letter_code
_entity_poly.pdbx_strand_id
1 'polypeptide(L)'
;MFDIGFQELIIIFIVALLVFGPKKLPELARTMGKWIAEIKRGVYIAKGQIEQELNVDYKIPDEDLIRNLPKDSDTAESPNKPEEKE
;
A
#
# COMPACT_ATOMS: atom_id res chain seq x y z
N MET A 1 7.50 16.75 -14.39
CA MET A 1 6.96 16.38 -15.72
C MET A 1 5.84 15.40 -15.45
N PHE A 2 4.62 15.70 -15.89
CA PHE A 2 3.32 15.21 -15.40
C PHE A 2 2.82 15.86 -14.11
N ASP A 3 2.52 17.16 -14.19
CA ASP A 3 1.50 17.77 -13.35
C ASP A 3 0.12 17.38 -13.89
N ILE A 4 -0.36 16.18 -13.53
CA ILE A 4 -1.76 15.80 -13.82
C ILE A 4 -2.63 16.49 -12.79
N GLY A 5 -3.21 17.61 -13.17
CA GLY A 5 -4.22 18.29 -12.40
C GLY A 5 -5.59 17.63 -12.55
N PHE A 6 -6.54 18.15 -11.78
CA PHE A 6 -7.94 17.74 -11.85
C PHE A 6 -8.54 17.99 -13.24
N GLN A 7 -8.09 19.05 -13.93
CA GLN A 7 -8.55 19.41 -15.26
C GLN A 7 -8.13 18.37 -16.32
N GLU A 8 -6.88 17.92 -16.29
CA GLU A 8 -6.36 16.88 -17.19
C GLU A 8 -7.11 15.56 -16.98
N LEU A 9 -7.41 15.21 -15.71
CA LEU A 9 -8.17 14.00 -15.39
C LEU A 9 -9.59 14.04 -15.96
N ILE A 10 -10.27 15.19 -15.90
CA ILE A 10 -11.59 15.37 -16.53
C ILE A 10 -11.51 15.17 -18.04
N ILE A 11 -10.50 15.74 -18.72
CA ILE A 11 -10.35 15.59 -20.17
C ILE A 11 -10.16 14.12 -20.54
N ILE A 12 -9.26 13.42 -19.85
CA ILE A 12 -9.03 11.98 -20.06
C ILE A 12 -10.31 11.19 -19.80
N PHE A 13 -11.05 11.54 -18.74
CA PHE A 13 -12.31 10.89 -18.42
C PHE A 13 -13.35 11.08 -19.53
N ILE A 14 -13.50 12.29 -20.08
CA ILE A 14 -14.39 12.55 -21.22
C ILE A 14 -13.98 11.70 -22.43
N VAL A 15 -12.70 11.66 -22.77
CA VAL A 15 -12.19 10.83 -23.88
C VAL A 15 -12.50 9.35 -23.64
N ALA A 16 -12.26 8.85 -22.43
CA ALA A 16 -12.59 7.48 -22.06
C ALA A 16 -14.11 7.20 -22.16
N LEU A 17 -14.95 8.14 -21.74
CA LEU A 17 -16.41 8.04 -21.89
C LEU A 17 -16.85 8.07 -23.35
N LEU A 18 -16.14 8.75 -24.25
CA LEU A 18 -16.46 8.72 -25.68
C LEU A 18 -16.06 7.38 -26.32
N VAL A 19 -14.90 6.84 -25.97
CA VAL A 19 -14.39 5.57 -26.51
C VAL A 19 -15.21 4.38 -25.99
N PHE A 20 -15.37 4.28 -24.67
CA PHE A 20 -16.06 3.15 -24.04
C PHE A 20 -17.56 3.39 -23.89
N GLY A 21 -18.01 4.64 -23.81
CA GLY A 21 -19.41 4.99 -23.54
C GLY A 21 -19.70 5.16 -22.04
N PRO A 22 -20.51 6.17 -21.65
CA PRO A 22 -20.80 6.45 -20.24
C PRO A 22 -21.63 5.36 -19.54
N LYS A 23 -22.32 4.51 -20.31
CA LYS A 23 -23.06 3.36 -19.77
C LYS A 23 -22.17 2.15 -19.54
N LYS A 24 -21.13 1.93 -20.35
CA LYS A 24 -20.27 0.74 -20.24
C LYS A 24 -19.27 0.85 -19.10
N LEU A 25 -18.74 2.04 -18.83
CA LEU A 25 -17.78 2.28 -17.75
C LEU A 25 -18.29 1.82 -16.36
N PRO A 26 -19.51 2.20 -15.91
CA PRO A 26 -20.06 1.71 -14.65
C PRO A 26 -20.45 0.21 -14.69
N GLU A 27 -20.81 -0.32 -15.86
CA GLU A 27 -21.13 -1.73 -16.05
C GLU A 27 -19.88 -2.61 -15.90
N LEU A 28 -18.75 -2.20 -16.51
CA LEU A 28 -17.44 -2.81 -16.30
C LEU A 28 -17.02 -2.72 -14.83
N ALA A 29 -17.12 -1.54 -14.22
CA ALA A 29 -16.75 -1.34 -12.82
C ALA A 29 -17.57 -2.23 -11.87
N ARG A 30 -18.88 -2.39 -12.11
CA ARG A 30 -19.74 -3.31 -11.33
C ARG A 30 -19.29 -4.77 -11.49
N THR A 31 -18.94 -5.17 -12.70
CA THR A 31 -18.52 -6.54 -12.99
C THR A 31 -17.15 -6.85 -12.37
N MET A 32 -16.18 -5.96 -12.56
CA MET A 32 -14.86 -6.08 -11.94
C MET A 32 -14.94 -5.97 -10.41
N GLY A 33 -15.80 -5.10 -9.90
CA GLY A 33 -16.02 -4.93 -8.46
C GLY A 33 -16.55 -6.20 -7.79
N LYS A 34 -17.45 -6.94 -8.45
CA LYS A 34 -17.90 -8.26 -7.97
C LYS A 34 -16.75 -9.26 -7.90
N TRP A 35 -15.94 -9.36 -8.95
CA TRP A 35 -14.74 -10.20 -8.98
C TRP A 35 -13.77 -9.87 -7.85
N ILE A 36 -13.46 -8.59 -7.65
CA ILE A 36 -12.58 -8.13 -6.58
C ILE A 36 -13.17 -8.44 -5.20
N ALA A 37 -14.49 -8.29 -5.03
CA ALA A 37 -15.17 -8.61 -3.78
C ALA A 37 -15.13 -10.11 -3.46
N GLU A 38 -15.28 -10.97 -4.48
CA GLU A 38 -15.16 -12.42 -4.34
C GLU A 38 -13.72 -12.83 -3.99
N ILE A 39 -12.71 -12.24 -4.65
CA ILE A 39 -11.30 -12.45 -4.31
C ILE A 39 -11.03 -12.02 -2.86
N LYS A 40 -11.49 -10.84 -2.45
CA LYS A 40 -11.32 -10.33 -1.08
C LYS A 40 -11.95 -11.28 -0.05
N ARG A 41 -13.13 -11.84 -0.35
CA ARG A 41 -13.78 -12.84 0.52
C ARG A 41 -12.97 -14.13 0.58
N GLY A 42 -12.47 -14.63 -0.53
CA GLY A 42 -11.61 -15.82 -0.57
C GLY A 42 -10.33 -15.62 0.27
N VAL A 43 -9.68 -14.46 0.14
CA VAL A 43 -8.52 -14.09 0.95
C VAL A 43 -8.88 -14.00 2.43
N TYR A 44 -10.03 -13.44 2.79
CA TYR A 44 -10.48 -13.37 4.19
C TYR A 44 -10.70 -14.76 4.80
N ILE A 45 -11.34 -15.66 4.06
CA ILE A 45 -11.57 -17.04 4.49
C ILE A 45 -10.22 -17.78 4.66
N ALA A 46 -9.32 -17.64 3.69
CA ALA A 46 -7.99 -18.26 3.76
C ALA A 46 -7.19 -17.74 4.95
N LYS A 47 -7.21 -16.43 5.22
CA LYS A 47 -6.59 -15.83 6.42
C LYS A 47 -7.17 -16.40 7.71
N GLY A 48 -8.51 -16.49 7.82
CA GLY A 48 -9.17 -17.04 9.01
C GLY A 48 -8.84 -18.52 9.27
N GLN A 49 -8.62 -19.32 8.23
CA GLN A 49 -8.17 -20.71 8.37
C GLN A 49 -6.70 -20.79 8.80
N ILE A 50 -5.84 -19.96 8.23
CA ILE A 50 -4.42 -19.90 8.60
C ILE A 50 -4.26 -19.43 10.05
N GLU A 51 -5.03 -18.43 10.50
CA GLU A 51 -5.04 -17.95 11.89
C GLU A 51 -5.55 -19.01 12.89
N GLN A 52 -6.43 -19.91 12.45
CA GLN A 52 -6.93 -21.01 13.29
C GLN A 52 -5.95 -22.18 13.43
N GLU A 53 -5.09 -22.41 12.42
CA GLU A 53 -4.11 -23.51 12.44
C GLU A 53 -2.69 -23.08 12.84
N LEU A 54 -2.37 -21.80 12.68
CA LEU A 54 -1.13 -21.15 13.11
C LEU A 54 -1.54 -19.94 13.95
N ASN A 55 -1.26 -19.95 15.27
CA ASN A 55 -1.40 -18.81 16.18
C ASN A 55 -0.39 -17.68 15.83
N VAL A 56 -0.41 -17.23 14.58
CA VAL A 56 0.42 -16.16 14.06
C VAL A 56 -0.49 -14.97 13.95
N ASP A 57 -0.53 -14.23 15.05
CA ASP A 57 -1.08 -12.88 15.16
C ASP A 57 -0.33 -11.99 14.13
N TYR A 58 -0.82 -11.93 12.89
CA TYR A 58 -0.37 -10.92 11.92
C TYR A 58 -0.96 -9.58 12.36
N LYS A 59 -0.48 -9.07 13.49
CA LYS A 59 -0.55 -7.65 13.81
C LYS A 59 0.19 -6.95 12.71
N ILE A 60 -0.55 -6.24 11.86
CA ILE A 60 0.03 -5.10 11.15
C ILE A 60 0.70 -4.29 12.26
N PRO A 61 2.03 -4.09 12.23
CA PRO A 61 2.73 -3.32 13.25
C PRO A 61 1.97 -2.03 13.43
N ASP A 62 1.41 -1.82 14.62
CA ASP A 62 0.65 -0.62 14.93
C ASP A 62 1.55 0.57 14.54
N GLU A 63 0.96 1.60 13.92
CA GLU A 63 1.65 2.81 13.44
C GLU A 63 2.57 3.43 14.53
N ASP A 64 2.26 3.11 15.79
CA ASP A 64 2.98 3.35 17.03
C ASP A 64 4.44 2.87 17.01
N LEU A 65 4.74 1.77 16.33
CA LEU A 65 6.10 1.24 16.17
C LEU A 65 6.93 2.11 15.22
N ILE A 66 6.32 2.63 14.14
CA ILE A 66 6.98 3.54 13.19
C ILE A 66 7.24 4.90 13.82
N ARG A 67 6.33 5.36 14.69
CA ARG A 67 6.45 6.63 15.43
C ARG A 67 7.53 6.61 16.50
N ASN A 68 7.80 5.44 17.07
CA ASN A 68 8.79 5.24 18.14
C ASN A 68 10.08 4.56 17.65
N LEU A 69 10.35 4.51 16.34
CA LEU A 69 11.73 4.26 15.91
C LEU A 69 12.59 5.38 16.51
N PRO A 70 13.58 5.05 17.34
CA PRO A 70 14.54 6.03 17.82
C PRO A 70 15.18 6.64 16.58
N LYS A 71 14.96 7.94 16.36
CA LYS A 71 15.73 8.72 15.37
C LYS A 71 17.11 9.02 15.95
N ASP A 72 17.77 7.97 16.43
CA ASP A 72 19.08 8.04 17.03
C ASP A 72 20.06 7.92 15.87
N SER A 73 20.08 8.98 15.05
CA SER A 73 21.18 9.30 14.17
C SER A 73 22.41 9.74 14.97
N ASP A 74 22.74 9.03 16.04
CA ASP A 74 23.87 9.27 16.95
C ASP A 74 24.58 7.94 17.28
N THR A 75 24.68 7.02 16.32
CA THR A 75 25.63 5.89 16.39
C THR A 75 26.36 5.75 15.06
N ALA A 76 27.06 6.80 14.70
CA ALA A 76 28.28 6.71 13.91
C ALA A 76 29.48 7.22 14.73
N GLU A 77 29.46 7.04 16.06
CA GLU A 77 30.69 7.09 16.84
C GLU A 77 31.33 5.70 16.75
N SER A 78 32.15 5.54 15.72
CA SER A 78 33.02 4.37 15.54
C SER A 78 33.97 4.28 16.73
N PRO A 79 33.90 3.21 17.55
CA PRO A 79 34.80 3.05 18.66
C PRO A 79 36.14 2.48 18.16
N ASN A 80 37.21 3.21 18.51
CA ASN A 80 38.52 2.70 18.91
C ASN A 80 39.54 2.32 17.82
N LYS A 81 40.64 3.08 17.74
CA LYS A 81 41.98 2.49 18.00
C LYS A 81 42.98 3.57 18.47
N PRO A 82 43.84 3.27 19.47
CA PRO A 82 44.52 4.24 20.32
C PRO A 82 45.89 4.69 19.79
N GLU A 83 46.40 5.75 20.40
CA GLU A 83 47.81 6.08 20.66
C GLU A 83 48.84 5.81 19.56
N GLU A 84 49.47 6.87 19.02
CA GLU A 84 50.94 6.96 19.08
C GLU A 84 51.41 8.42 18.99
N LYS A 85 52.36 8.75 19.85
CA LYS A 85 53.09 10.01 19.95
C LYS A 85 54.14 10.10 18.84
N GLU A 86 54.37 11.30 18.30
CA GLU A 86 55.69 11.95 18.14
C GLU A 86 55.53 13.41 17.69
#